data_AF-A0A183NWT5-F1
#
_entry.id   AF-A0A183NWT5-F1
#
_cell.length_a   1.000
_cell.length_b   1.000
_cell.length_c   1.000
_cell.angle_alpha   90.00
_cell.angle_beta   90.00
_cell.angle_gamma   90.00
#
_symmetry.space_group_name_H-M   'P 1'
#
loop_
_entity.id
_entity.type
_entity.pdbx_description
1 polymer ?
#
loop_
_entity_poly.entity_id
_entity_poly.type
_entity_poly.pdbx_seq_one_letter_code
_entity_poly.pdbx_strand_id
1 'polypeptide(L)'
;MSRETYNLLGKPPMKPSKKTAKNASGGVLKLVGELQCEFSFNGTNCTGICYLTERPNLDLLGLDMLDKLGIMDIPINSVCNVSCSSLDTPLLPKKTGERLLEKLKRKFASVFQNSLGHCTKMKAHLPVKPDAIPTFRPRRPVPYAALELVDQELNHLQQAGVIRPVNYSAWAAPI
;
A
#
# COMPACT_ATOMS: atom_id res chain seq x y z
N MET A 1 -21.69 2.92 10.82
CA MET A 1 -22.09 1.65 11.43
C MET A 1 -22.52 0.66 10.34
N SER A 2 -22.13 -0.60 10.43
CA SER A 2 -22.52 -1.68 9.51
C SER A 2 -23.87 -2.29 9.90
N ARG A 3 -24.42 -3.17 9.05
CA ARG A 3 -25.68 -3.87 9.34
C ARG A 3 -25.56 -4.81 10.54
N GLU A 4 -24.41 -5.44 10.71
CA GLU A 4 -24.12 -6.35 11.82
C GLU A 4 -24.20 -5.61 13.16
N THR A 5 -23.50 -4.49 13.28
CA THR A 5 -23.50 -3.66 14.49
C THR A 5 -24.88 -3.06 14.76
N TYR A 6 -25.62 -2.65 13.73
CA TYR A 6 -27.01 -2.18 13.88
C TYR A 6 -27.95 -3.26 14.45
N ASN A 7 -27.80 -4.50 14.00
CA ASN A 7 -28.58 -5.62 14.52
C ASN A 7 -28.22 -5.93 15.97
N LEU A 8 -26.93 -5.82 16.33
CA LEU A 8 -26.44 -6.03 17.70
C LEU A 8 -27.02 -5.00 18.68
N LEU A 9 -27.22 -3.76 18.21
CA LEU A 9 -27.87 -2.69 18.98
C LEU A 9 -29.39 -2.85 19.11
N GLY A 10 -29.98 -3.95 18.64
CA GLY A 10 -31.42 -4.19 18.73
C GLY A 10 -32.25 -3.44 17.69
N LYS A 11 -31.64 -3.01 16.57
CA LYS A 11 -32.31 -2.33 15.45
C LYS A 11 -33.08 -1.07 15.88
N PRO A 12 -32.43 -0.09 16.54
CA PRO A 12 -33.09 1.11 17.01
C PRO A 12 -33.70 1.92 15.85
N PRO A 13 -34.77 2.70 16.08
CA PRO A 13 -35.39 3.54 15.05
C PRO A 13 -34.38 4.47 14.37
N MET A 14 -34.46 4.56 13.05
CA MET A 14 -33.51 5.27 12.21
C MET A 14 -34.24 6.12 11.16
N LYS A 15 -33.69 7.29 10.84
CA LYS A 15 -34.17 8.13 9.74
C LYS A 15 -33.41 7.80 8.45
N PRO A 16 -34.05 7.74 7.27
CA PRO A 16 -33.34 7.56 6.01
C PRO A 16 -32.35 8.70 5.74
N SER A 17 -31.16 8.39 5.25
CA SER A 17 -30.15 9.39 4.88
C SER A 17 -30.09 9.59 3.38
N LYS A 18 -29.90 10.84 2.95
CA LYS A 18 -29.55 11.20 1.56
C LYS A 18 -28.06 11.49 1.40
N LYS A 19 -27.27 11.38 2.48
CA LYS A 19 -25.84 11.73 2.49
C LYS A 19 -24.99 10.63 1.88
N THR A 20 -23.84 11.04 1.35
CA THR A 20 -22.81 10.13 0.85
C THR A 20 -21.46 10.58 1.37
N ALA A 21 -20.56 9.63 1.60
CA ALA A 21 -19.16 9.88 1.89
C ALA A 21 -18.31 9.48 0.68
N LYS A 22 -17.13 10.07 0.54
CA LYS A 22 -16.14 9.68 -0.49
C LYS A 22 -14.88 9.15 0.20
N ASN A 23 -14.32 8.07 -0.32
CA ASN A 23 -13.01 7.61 0.11
C ASN A 23 -11.89 8.39 -0.59
N ALA A 24 -10.65 8.18 -0.16
CA ALA A 24 -9.47 8.87 -0.72
C ALA A 24 -9.26 8.61 -2.23
N SER A 25 -9.77 7.50 -2.76
CA SER A 25 -9.72 7.17 -4.19
C SER A 25 -10.90 7.72 -5.00
N GLY A 26 -11.78 8.53 -4.39
CA GLY A 26 -12.97 9.10 -5.02
C GLY A 26 -14.18 8.17 -5.10
N GLY A 27 -14.07 6.94 -4.60
CA GLY A 27 -15.18 5.98 -4.50
C GLY A 27 -16.26 6.46 -3.54
N VAL A 28 -17.52 6.36 -3.96
CA VAL A 28 -18.68 6.82 -3.19
C VAL A 28 -19.17 5.73 -2.23
N LEU A 29 -19.45 6.13 -1.00
CA LEU A 29 -20.08 5.32 0.04
C LEU A 29 -21.45 5.92 0.39
N LYS A 30 -22.50 5.17 0.10
CA LYS A 30 -23.88 5.56 0.44
C LYS A 30 -24.15 5.34 1.92
N LEU A 31 -24.68 6.35 2.59
CA LEU A 31 -25.17 6.27 3.96
C LEU A 31 -26.68 6.02 3.87
N VAL A 32 -27.16 4.96 4.50
CA VAL A 32 -28.52 4.43 4.34
C VAL A 32 -29.47 5.11 5.33
N GLY A 33 -28.97 5.42 6.52
CA GLY A 33 -29.74 6.11 7.53
C GLY A 33 -28.90 6.73 8.63
N GLU A 34 -29.58 7.51 9.44
CA GLU A 34 -29.06 8.36 10.51
C GLU A 34 -29.81 8.01 11.80
N LEU A 35 -29.08 7.80 12.87
CA LEU A 35 -29.63 7.58 14.19
C LEU A 35 -28.80 8.36 15.22
N GLN A 36 -29.47 8.90 16.23
CA GLN A 36 -28.81 9.53 17.35
C GLN A 36 -28.26 8.43 18.26
N CYS A 37 -26.96 8.47 18.54
CA CYS A 37 -26.30 7.53 19.43
C CYS A 37 -25.58 8.27 20.55
N GLU A 38 -25.42 7.58 21.67
CA GLU A 38 -24.46 7.94 22.71
C GLU A 38 -23.17 7.16 22.46
N PHE A 39 -22.05 7.87 22.52
CA PHE A 39 -20.71 7.33 22.35
C PHE A 39 -19.93 7.57 23.63
N SER A 40 -19.13 6.57 24.03
CA SER A 40 -18.24 6.69 25.18
C SER A 40 -16.86 6.17 24.84
N PHE A 41 -15.82 6.88 25.30
CA PHE A 41 -14.42 6.49 25.16
C PHE A 41 -13.62 7.07 26.33
N ASN A 42 -12.82 6.25 27.02
CA ASN A 42 -11.99 6.65 28.17
C ASN A 42 -12.72 7.53 29.21
N GLY A 43 -13.98 7.18 29.53
CA GLY A 43 -14.79 7.93 30.50
C GLY A 43 -15.38 9.24 29.99
N THR A 44 -15.09 9.63 28.74
CA THR A 44 -15.74 10.76 28.06
C THR A 44 -16.96 10.26 27.31
N ASN A 45 -18.11 10.89 27.54
CA ASN A 45 -19.34 10.59 26.84
C ASN A 45 -19.76 11.76 25.95
N CYS A 46 -20.23 11.46 24.74
CA CYS A 46 -20.84 12.45 23.87
C CYS A 46 -22.01 11.85 23.09
N THR A 47 -22.91 12.72 22.63
CA THR A 47 -23.98 12.32 21.72
C THR A 47 -23.71 12.83 20.30
N GLY A 48 -24.15 12.06 19.31
CA GLY A 48 -23.97 12.42 17.91
C GLY A 48 -24.76 11.53 16.96
N ILE A 49 -24.59 11.80 15.67
CA ILE A 49 -25.27 11.06 14.62
C ILE A 49 -24.38 9.90 14.18
N CYS A 50 -24.90 8.69 14.29
CA CYS A 50 -24.32 7.52 13.66
C CYS A 50 -24.96 7.30 12.29
N TYR A 51 -24.13 6.99 11.29
CA TYR A 51 -24.58 6.71 9.92
C TYR A 51 -24.53 5.23 9.61
N LEU A 52 -25.62 4.64 9.16
CA LEU A 52 -25.67 3.25 8.70
C LEU A 52 -25.11 3.12 7.28
N THR A 53 -24.32 2.07 7.02
CA THR A 53 -23.82 1.71 5.68
C THR A 53 -24.17 0.27 5.32
N GLU A 54 -24.35 0.01 4.02
CA GLU A 54 -24.50 -1.36 3.47
C GLU A 54 -23.16 -2.11 3.37
N ARG A 55 -22.01 -1.45 3.59
CA ARG A 55 -20.73 -2.15 3.52
C ARG A 55 -20.55 -3.06 4.75
N PRO A 56 -20.35 -4.37 4.54
CA PRO A 56 -20.19 -5.31 5.65
C PRO A 56 -18.91 -4.98 6.43
N ASN A 57 -18.98 -5.12 7.76
CA ASN A 57 -17.87 -4.86 8.68
C ASN A 57 -17.27 -3.44 8.60
N LEU A 58 -18.06 -2.44 8.17
CA LEU A 58 -17.61 -1.05 8.12
C LEU A 58 -18.37 -0.19 9.13
N ASP A 59 -17.75 0.04 10.29
CA ASP A 59 -18.18 1.02 11.26
C ASP A 59 -17.37 2.32 11.06
N LEU A 60 -18.09 3.43 10.89
CA LEU A 60 -17.50 4.75 10.66
C LEU A 60 -17.80 5.64 11.85
N LEU A 61 -16.77 6.36 12.29
CA LEU A 61 -16.86 7.43 13.27
C LEU A 61 -16.45 8.73 12.58
N GLY A 62 -17.27 9.77 12.72
CA GLY A 62 -16.99 11.09 12.13
C GLY A 62 -15.88 11.82 12.89
N LEU A 63 -15.24 12.77 12.21
CA LEU A 63 -14.22 13.65 12.83
C LEU A 63 -14.80 14.45 14.00
N ASP A 64 -16.05 14.90 13.87
CA ASP A 64 -16.78 15.59 14.93
C ASP A 64 -16.93 14.76 16.21
N MET A 65 -17.05 13.43 16.08
CA MET A 65 -17.08 12.53 17.23
C MET A 65 -15.68 12.22 17.75
N LEU A 66 -14.70 12.06 16.86
CA LEU A 66 -13.29 11.86 17.24
C LEU A 66 -12.77 13.04 18.07
N ASP A 67 -13.10 14.28 17.67
CA ASP A 67 -12.77 15.50 18.41
C ASP A 67 -13.45 15.51 19.79
N LYS A 68 -14.77 15.28 19.85
CA LYS A 68 -15.54 15.30 21.12
C LYS A 68 -15.12 14.23 22.12
N LEU A 69 -14.64 13.09 21.64
CA LEU A 69 -14.16 11.98 22.47
C LEU A 69 -12.67 12.15 22.84
N GLY A 70 -12.02 13.23 22.41
CA GLY A 70 -10.59 13.47 22.65
C GLY A 70 -9.67 12.45 21.96
N ILE A 71 -10.16 11.72 20.95
CA ILE A 71 -9.39 10.68 20.26
C ILE A 71 -8.30 11.32 19.39
N MET A 72 -8.55 12.52 18.86
CA MET A 72 -7.60 13.26 18.03
C MET A 72 -6.38 13.75 18.82
N ASP A 73 -6.48 13.88 20.14
CA ASP A 73 -5.42 14.37 21.02
C ASP A 73 -4.48 13.27 21.52
N ILE A 74 -4.79 12.00 21.21
CA ILE A 74 -4.04 10.84 21.68
C ILE A 74 -3.33 10.19 20.48
N PRO A 75 -2.07 9.71 20.62
CA PRO A 75 -1.37 9.04 19.53
C PRO A 75 -2.22 7.92 18.92
N ILE A 76 -2.29 7.87 17.58
CA ILE A 76 -3.16 6.92 16.89
C ILE A 76 -2.91 5.47 17.30
N ASN A 77 -1.66 5.10 17.61
CA ASN A 77 -1.28 3.75 18.06
C ASN A 77 -1.85 3.37 19.43
N SER A 78 -2.32 4.32 20.23
CA SER A 78 -2.98 4.05 21.52
C SER A 78 -4.43 3.58 21.35
N VAL A 79 -5.08 4.00 20.26
CA VAL A 79 -6.49 3.72 19.94
C VAL A 79 -6.56 2.61 18.90
N CYS A 80 -5.73 2.74 17.87
CA CYS A 80 -5.49 1.74 16.86
C CYS A 80 -4.43 0.78 17.38
N ASN A 81 -4.87 -0.37 17.89
CA ASN A 81 -4.00 -1.54 18.07
C ASN A 81 -3.66 -2.18 16.70
N VAL A 82 -3.42 -1.34 15.70
CA VAL A 82 -2.91 -1.75 14.40
C VAL A 82 -1.46 -2.08 14.69
N SER A 83 -1.17 -3.37 14.76
CA SER A 83 0.18 -3.88 14.66
C SER A 83 0.76 -3.48 13.29
N CYS A 84 1.15 -2.22 13.18
CA CYS A 84 2.05 -1.66 12.18
C CYS A 84 3.46 -1.94 12.69
N SER A 85 4.12 -2.87 12.01
CA SER A 85 5.52 -3.21 12.18
C SER A 85 6.40 -1.95 12.11
N SER A 86 6.82 -1.44 13.27
CA SER A 86 8.16 -0.90 13.40
C SER A 86 8.98 -1.93 14.16
N LEU A 87 10.23 -2.06 13.74
CA LEU A 87 11.16 -3.10 14.12
C LEU A 87 11.33 -3.19 15.65
N ASP A 88 11.51 -4.41 16.12
CA ASP A 88 12.06 -4.75 17.44
C ASP A 88 11.26 -4.38 18.69
N THR A 89 10.14 -5.08 18.93
CA THR A 89 9.78 -5.35 20.32
C THR A 89 9.09 -6.71 20.50
N PRO A 90 9.63 -7.60 21.36
CA PRO A 90 8.96 -8.82 21.71
C PRO A 90 7.96 -8.49 22.81
N LEU A 91 6.66 -8.72 22.60
CA LEU A 91 5.67 -9.25 23.56
C LEU A 91 4.24 -9.09 23.00
N LEU A 92 3.68 -10.22 22.50
CA LEU A 92 2.26 -10.56 22.26
C LEU A 92 1.47 -9.87 21.10
N PRO A 93 0.43 -10.51 20.52
CA PRO A 93 0.28 -11.88 20.02
C PRO A 93 0.35 -11.91 18.47
N LYS A 94 1.39 -12.57 17.95
CA LYS A 94 1.82 -12.61 16.53
C LYS A 94 0.82 -13.17 15.49
N LYS A 95 -0.33 -13.73 15.90
CA LYS A 95 -1.14 -14.63 15.05
C LYS A 95 -1.93 -13.95 13.92
N THR A 96 -2.37 -12.70 14.09
CA THR A 96 -3.28 -12.06 13.11
C THR A 96 -2.52 -11.44 11.94
N GLY A 97 -1.39 -10.79 12.20
CA GLY A 97 -0.54 -10.18 11.16
C GLY A 97 0.12 -11.22 10.25
N GLU A 98 0.64 -12.30 10.84
CA GLU A 98 1.21 -13.43 10.08
C GLU A 98 0.16 -14.07 9.16
N ARG A 99 -1.07 -14.26 9.66
CA ARG A 99 -2.16 -14.82 8.85
C ARG A 99 -2.56 -13.91 7.68
N LEU A 100 -2.52 -12.59 7.86
CA LEU A 100 -2.78 -11.63 6.78
C LEU A 100 -1.65 -11.65 5.76
N LEU A 101 -0.39 -11.62 6.20
CA LEU A 101 0.77 -11.70 5.31
C LEU A 101 0.76 -12.98 4.48
N GLU A 102 0.46 -14.13 5.10
CA GLU A 102 0.31 -15.40 4.39
C GLU A 102 -0.82 -15.37 3.36
N LYS A 103 -1.96 -14.76 3.69
CA LYS A 103 -3.05 -14.55 2.73
C LYS A 103 -2.61 -13.64 1.56
N LEU A 104 -1.87 -12.57 1.83
CA LEU A 104 -1.41 -11.64 0.80
C LEU A 104 -0.34 -12.28 -0.09
N LYS A 105 0.63 -12.99 0.48
CA LYS A 105 1.63 -13.76 -0.27
C LYS A 105 0.98 -14.80 -1.17
N ARG A 106 -0.04 -15.52 -0.68
CA ARG A 106 -0.81 -16.47 -1.50
C ARG A 106 -1.61 -15.77 -2.60
N LYS A 107 -2.30 -14.68 -2.27
CA LYS A 107 -3.18 -13.96 -3.21
C LYS A 107 -2.41 -13.22 -4.30
N PHE A 108 -1.24 -12.69 -3.97
CA PHE A 108 -0.41 -11.88 -4.86
C PHE A 108 0.98 -12.50 -5.05
N ALA A 109 1.02 -13.83 -5.20
CA ALA A 109 2.26 -14.59 -5.25
C ALA A 109 3.28 -14.00 -6.24
N SER A 110 2.84 -13.56 -7.42
CA SER A 110 3.69 -12.95 -8.44
C SER A 110 4.41 -11.67 -8.00
N VAL A 111 3.84 -10.90 -7.07
CA VAL A 111 4.44 -9.66 -6.55
C VAL A 111 5.51 -9.97 -5.51
N PHE A 112 5.39 -11.09 -4.80
CA PHE A 112 6.29 -11.53 -3.74
C PHE A 112 7.32 -12.58 -4.21
N GLN A 113 7.48 -12.76 -5.53
CA GLN A 113 8.53 -13.63 -6.07
C GLN A 113 9.90 -12.99 -5.89
N ASN A 114 10.91 -13.79 -5.57
CA ASN A 114 12.30 -13.36 -5.48
C ASN A 114 12.98 -13.25 -6.86
N SER A 115 12.22 -12.87 -7.90
CA SER A 115 12.70 -12.74 -9.27
C SER A 115 12.45 -11.33 -9.79
N LEU A 116 13.23 -10.91 -10.80
CA LEU A 116 12.97 -9.65 -11.47
C LEU A 116 11.61 -9.70 -12.19
N GLY A 117 10.82 -8.65 -12.02
CA GLY A 117 9.62 -8.42 -12.81
C GLY A 117 9.95 -7.74 -14.14
N HIS A 118 9.09 -7.90 -15.14
CA HIS A 118 9.19 -7.20 -16.43
C HIS A 118 7.93 -6.36 -16.67
N CYS A 119 8.11 -5.04 -16.74
CA CYS A 119 7.01 -4.12 -17.04
C CYS A 119 6.60 -4.22 -18.50
N THR A 120 5.39 -4.71 -18.77
CA THR A 120 4.85 -4.85 -20.14
C THR A 120 3.92 -3.70 -20.55
N LYS A 121 3.63 -2.76 -19.62
CA LYS A 121 2.63 -1.71 -19.82
C LYS A 121 3.17 -0.46 -20.50
N MET A 122 4.48 -0.22 -20.43
CA MET A 122 5.11 0.95 -21.03
C MET A 122 6.52 0.61 -21.52
N LYS A 123 7.01 1.39 -22.48
CA LYS A 123 8.41 1.37 -22.91
C LYS A 123 9.03 2.73 -22.59
N ALA A 124 10.21 2.72 -21.98
CA ALA A 124 10.99 3.93 -21.82
C ALA A 124 11.47 4.42 -23.19
N HIS A 125 11.24 5.70 -23.47
CA HIS A 125 11.79 6.38 -24.63
C HIS A 125 12.72 7.48 -24.11
N LEU A 126 13.99 7.43 -24.48
CA LEU A 126 14.98 8.41 -24.07
C LEU A 126 15.25 9.37 -25.24
N PRO A 127 14.63 10.56 -25.27
CA PRO A 127 14.87 11.51 -26.35
C PRO A 127 16.29 12.04 -26.26
N VAL A 128 16.99 12.01 -27.39
CA VAL A 128 18.33 12.56 -27.52
C VAL A 128 18.21 14.01 -28.01
N LYS A 129 19.13 14.89 -27.60
CA LYS A 129 19.16 16.27 -28.10
C LYS A 129 19.39 16.28 -29.62
N PRO A 130 18.82 17.24 -30.38
CA PRO A 130 18.94 17.27 -31.85
C PRO A 130 20.38 17.31 -32.38
N ASP A 131 21.29 17.88 -31.60
CA ASP A 131 22.70 18.10 -31.92
C ASP A 131 23.64 17.05 -31.28
N ALA A 132 23.11 15.99 -30.68
CA ALA A 132 23.94 15.00 -30.01
C ALA A 132 24.72 14.14 -31.01
N ILE A 133 26.02 14.01 -30.75
CA ILE A 133 26.93 13.21 -31.57
C ILE A 133 27.13 11.83 -30.93
N PRO A 134 26.86 10.72 -31.64
CA PRO A 134 27.16 9.38 -31.15
C PRO A 134 28.62 9.24 -30.76
N THR A 135 28.86 8.77 -29.54
CA THR A 135 30.20 8.57 -29.01
C THR A 135 30.41 7.11 -28.63
N PHE A 136 31.45 6.51 -29.21
CA PHE A 136 31.90 5.17 -28.86
C PHE A 136 33.18 5.25 -28.02
N ARG A 137 33.10 4.85 -26.76
CA ARG A 137 34.25 4.77 -25.85
C ARG A 137 34.65 3.31 -25.62
N PRO A 138 35.94 2.97 -25.68
CA PRO A 138 36.42 1.61 -25.40
C PRO A 138 36.21 1.25 -23.91
N ARG A 139 36.07 -0.05 -23.61
CA ARG A 139 35.93 -0.57 -22.24
C ARG A 139 37.11 -0.20 -21.34
N ARG A 140 36.90 -0.13 -20.03
CA ARG A 140 38.01 0.05 -19.08
C ARG A 140 38.81 -1.26 -18.94
N PRO A 141 40.13 -1.19 -18.72
CA PRO A 141 40.90 -2.37 -18.33
C PRO A 141 40.36 -2.90 -17.00
N VAL A 142 39.94 -4.17 -16.99
CA VAL A 142 39.49 -4.87 -15.79
C VAL A 142 40.69 -5.60 -15.19
N PRO A 143 40.99 -5.43 -13.89
CA PRO A 143 42.04 -6.19 -13.22
C PRO A 143 41.80 -7.69 -13.35
N TYR A 144 42.87 -8.47 -13.52
CA TYR A 144 42.78 -9.92 -13.72
C TYR A 144 41.94 -10.62 -12.63
N ALA A 145 42.12 -10.23 -11.37
CA ALA A 145 41.39 -10.78 -10.23
C ALA A 145 39.86 -10.54 -10.27
N ALA A 146 39.39 -9.56 -11.06
CA ALA A 146 37.98 -9.21 -11.17
C ALA A 146 37.32 -9.70 -12.46
N LEU A 147 38.08 -10.25 -13.42
CA LEU A 147 37.56 -10.67 -14.72
C LEU A 147 36.40 -11.67 -14.58
N GLU A 148 36.60 -12.73 -13.79
CA GLU A 148 35.61 -13.77 -13.62
C GLU A 148 34.32 -13.25 -12.98
N LEU A 149 34.43 -12.38 -11.96
CA LEU A 149 33.27 -11.78 -11.31
C LEU A 149 32.47 -10.88 -12.27
N VAL A 150 33.16 -10.09 -13.10
CA VAL A 150 32.51 -9.23 -14.10
C VAL A 150 31.81 -10.08 -15.16
N ASP A 151 32.48 -11.11 -15.68
CA ASP A 151 31.90 -11.99 -16.70
C ASP A 151 30.70 -12.77 -16.15
N GLN A 152 30.75 -13.25 -14.90
CA GLN A 152 29.64 -13.91 -14.24
C GLN A 152 28.41 -12.99 -14.11
N GLU A 153 28.61 -11.74 -13.71
CA GLU A 153 27.50 -10.79 -13.57
C GLU A 153 26.92 -10.39 -14.94
N LEU A 154 27.75 -10.16 -15.96
CA LEU A 154 27.25 -9.91 -17.33
C LEU A 154 26.42 -11.10 -17.85
N ASN A 155 26.88 -12.33 -17.63
CA ASN A 155 26.14 -13.53 -18.00
C ASN A 155 24.81 -13.63 -17.25
N HIS A 156 24.80 -13.35 -15.94
CA HIS A 156 23.58 -13.35 -15.13
C HIS A 156 22.56 -12.32 -15.65
N LEU A 157 22.99 -11.10 -15.95
CA LEU A 157 22.12 -10.05 -16.52
C LEU A 157 21.58 -10.42 -17.91
N GLN A 158 22.39 -11.09 -18.74
CA GLN A 158 21.94 -11.61 -20.04
C GLN A 158 20.87 -12.71 -19.87
N GLN A 159 21.10 -13.67 -18.98
CA GLN A 159 20.15 -14.75 -18.68
C GLN A 159 18.85 -14.22 -18.06
N ALA A 160 18.93 -13.18 -17.23
CA ALA A 160 17.78 -12.48 -16.67
C ALA A 160 17.03 -11.60 -17.69
N GLY A 161 17.56 -11.45 -18.92
CA GLY A 161 16.96 -10.65 -19.98
C GLY A 161 17.08 -9.13 -19.77
N VAL A 162 17.95 -8.69 -18.85
CA VAL A 162 18.18 -7.27 -18.54
C VAL A 162 19.01 -6.61 -19.64
N ILE A 163 20.02 -7.32 -20.15
CA ILE A 163 20.87 -6.87 -21.26
C ILE A 163 20.90 -7.92 -22.38
N ARG A 164 21.28 -7.49 -23.58
CA ARG A 164 21.47 -8.37 -24.74
C ARG A 164 22.67 -7.92 -25.56
N PRO A 165 23.38 -8.83 -26.23
CA PRO A 165 24.46 -8.44 -27.12
C PRO A 165 23.90 -7.72 -28.34
N VAL A 166 24.66 -6.76 -28.86
CA VAL A 166 24.38 -6.06 -30.12
C VAL A 166 25.62 -6.14 -31.01
N ASN A 167 25.43 -6.41 -32.30
CA ASN A 167 26.55 -6.58 -33.24
C ASN A 167 27.26 -5.26 -33.54
N TYR A 168 26.51 -4.16 -33.52
CA TYR A 168 27.01 -2.82 -33.83
C TYR A 168 26.23 -1.75 -33.06
N SER A 169 26.94 -0.73 -32.58
CA SER A 169 26.37 0.48 -32.01
C SER A 169 27.30 1.66 -32.23
N ALA A 170 26.76 2.80 -32.65
CA ALA A 170 27.49 4.06 -32.69
C ALA A 170 27.71 4.68 -31.29
N TRP A 171 27.00 4.14 -30.27
CA TRP A 171 27.07 4.55 -28.89
C TRP A 171 27.69 3.44 -28.03
N ALA A 172 28.72 3.76 -27.26
CA ALA A 172 29.24 2.86 -26.23
C ALA A 172 29.81 3.68 -25.07
N ALA A 173 29.46 3.26 -23.86
CA ALA A 173 30.02 3.78 -22.63
C ALA A 173 30.93 2.71 -21.99
N PRO A 174 32.04 3.12 -21.36
CA PRO A 174 32.91 2.18 -20.69
C PRO A 174 32.24 1.65 -19.43
N ILE A 175 32.11 0.34 -19.36
CA ILE A 175 31.98 -0.44 -18.13
C ILE A 175 33.37 -0.83 -17.63
#